data_AF-A0A929NXL3-F1
#
_entry.id   AF-A0A929NXL3-F1
#
_cell.length_a   1.000
_cell.length_b   1.000
_cell.length_c   1.000
_cell.angle_alpha   90.00
_cell.angle_beta   90.00
_cell.angle_gamma   90.00
#
_symmetry.space_group_name_H-M   'P 1'
#
loop_
_entity.id
_entity.type
_entity.pdbx_description
1 polymer ?
#
loop_
_entity_poly.entity_id
_entity_poly.type
_entity_poly.pdbx_seq_one_letter_code
_entity_poly.pdbx_strand_id
1 'polypeptide(L)'
;MHSSPETLSHVIFGWDPLWVSTILFIATYAVIVSEKINRAIVAGLGAGLMITLGIINQQQAIAGVDFNTLGLLTGMMVIVAITRRCGVFQYVAVWSAKKVEAKPWGILLMLSVVTAVLSALLDNVTTVLLIAPVTLLITEELKVNPYPYLFSEIFASNIGGAATLIGDPPNIMIGSAVGLSFNDFLLNMAPITPVIMVVTLLVIYFVWGRSLETSDKARQRVMSFRERDAITDVRLLKQSMSVLTLVIIGFVFAHPLHLEPATIAMFGAGLLLLLNNLGEDAEDQTEDVHNSFANVEWVTIFFFVGLFIVVSGIEHAGLLQMLGDKVIEMTGGDMT
;
A
#
# COMPACT_ATOMS: atom_id res chain seq x y z
N MET A 1 -8.54 38.95 16.28
CA MET A 1 -7.61 39.83 15.55
C MET A 1 -6.18 39.36 15.79
N HIS A 2 -5.76 38.35 15.03
CA HIS A 2 -4.35 38.10 14.75
C HIS A 2 -4.27 37.98 13.24
N SER A 3 -3.64 38.97 12.64
CA SER A 3 -3.38 39.12 11.22
C SER A 3 -2.60 37.91 10.71
N SER A 4 -3.24 37.09 9.89
CA SER A 4 -2.58 36.15 8.98
C SER A 4 -1.58 36.95 8.13
N PRO A 5 -0.31 36.57 8.02
CA PRO A 5 0.52 37.11 6.97
C PRO A 5 -0.06 36.55 5.67
N GLU A 6 -0.59 37.43 4.82
CA GLU A 6 -0.71 37.16 3.39
C GLU A 6 0.70 36.88 2.85
N THR A 7 1.16 35.62 2.92
CA THR A 7 2.28 35.18 2.10
C THR A 7 1.75 34.99 0.70
N LEU A 8 1.58 36.10 -0.02
CA LEU A 8 1.51 36.11 -1.47
C LEU A 8 2.70 35.27 -1.97
N SER A 9 2.41 34.14 -2.60
CA SER A 9 3.41 33.34 -3.29
C SER A 9 4.06 34.22 -4.35
N HIS A 10 5.26 34.72 -4.03
CA HIS A 10 6.04 35.52 -4.97
C HIS A 10 6.67 34.57 -5.98
N VAL A 11 5.88 34.21 -6.99
CA VAL A 11 6.39 33.42 -8.09
C VAL A 11 7.45 34.22 -8.82
N ILE A 12 8.60 33.58 -9.04
CA ILE A 12 9.69 34.17 -9.80
C ILE A 12 9.14 34.57 -11.18
N PHE A 13 9.51 35.76 -11.64
CA PHE A 13 9.02 36.39 -12.89
C PHE A 13 7.64 37.06 -12.81
N GLY A 14 6.99 37.11 -11.64
CA GLY A 14 5.72 37.84 -11.46
C GLY A 14 4.53 37.18 -12.17
N TRP A 15 4.63 35.88 -12.45
CA TRP A 15 3.55 35.10 -13.02
C TRP A 15 2.49 34.78 -11.96
N ASP A 16 1.27 34.52 -12.43
CA ASP A 16 0.17 34.13 -11.56
C ASP A 16 0.47 32.74 -10.93
N PRO A 17 0.55 32.65 -9.59
CA PRO A 17 0.86 31.41 -8.89
C PRO A 17 -0.12 30.28 -9.16
N LEU A 18 -1.39 30.58 -9.41
CA LEU A 18 -2.41 29.60 -9.75
C LEU A 18 -2.08 28.93 -11.07
N TRP A 19 -1.77 29.71 -12.10
CA TRP A 19 -1.48 29.16 -13.43
C TRP A 19 -0.19 28.34 -13.44
N VAL A 20 0.87 28.84 -12.82
CA VAL A 20 2.16 28.14 -12.80
C VAL A 20 2.06 26.83 -12.02
N SER A 21 1.45 26.84 -10.84
CA SER A 21 1.25 25.62 -10.04
C SER A 21 0.35 24.61 -10.75
N THR A 22 -0.74 25.06 -11.40
CA THR A 22 -1.66 24.19 -12.14
C THR A 22 -0.98 23.54 -13.33
N ILE A 23 -0.23 24.30 -14.13
CA ILE A 23 0.51 23.76 -15.28
C ILE A 23 1.55 22.75 -14.81
N LEU A 24 2.29 23.08 -13.74
CA LEU A 24 3.29 22.18 -13.19
C LEU A 24 2.65 20.87 -12.69
N PHE A 25 1.54 20.97 -11.95
CA PHE A 25 0.79 19.82 -11.46
C PHE A 25 0.32 18.91 -12.60
N ILE A 26 -0.33 19.49 -13.63
CA ILE A 26 -0.82 18.74 -14.78
C ILE A 26 0.34 18.08 -15.53
N ALA A 27 1.45 18.80 -15.73
CA ALA A 27 2.64 18.26 -16.40
C ALA A 27 3.27 17.12 -15.62
N THR A 28 3.48 17.29 -14.31
CA THR A 28 3.98 16.24 -13.41
C THR A 28 3.09 15.00 -13.47
N TYR A 29 1.77 15.17 -13.36
CA TYR A 29 0.82 14.06 -13.38
C TYR A 29 0.75 13.37 -14.75
N ALA A 30 0.76 14.14 -15.86
CA ALA A 30 0.77 13.58 -17.20
C ALA A 30 2.02 12.72 -17.48
N VAL A 31 3.19 13.15 -16.99
CA VAL A 31 4.42 12.36 -17.12
C VAL A 31 4.37 11.10 -16.25
N ILE A 32 3.83 11.18 -15.03
CA ILE A 32 3.62 10.00 -14.16
C ILE A 32 2.72 8.98 -14.87
N VAL A 33 1.57 9.42 -15.39
CA VAL A 33 0.61 8.56 -16.11
C VAL A 33 1.19 7.97 -17.40
N SER A 34 2.15 8.65 -18.02
CA SER A 34 2.84 8.11 -19.20
C SER A 34 3.71 6.88 -18.89
N GLU A 35 4.05 6.65 -17.61
CA GLU A 35 4.94 5.59 -17.11
C GLU A 35 6.32 5.52 -17.78
N LYS A 36 6.71 6.55 -18.57
CA LYS A 36 7.99 6.59 -19.29
C LYS A 36 9.19 6.93 -18.40
N ILE A 37 8.95 7.63 -17.29
CA ILE A 37 9.97 8.09 -16.35
C ILE A 37 9.55 7.62 -14.96
N ASN A 38 10.52 7.24 -14.13
CA ASN A 38 10.26 6.83 -12.75
C ASN A 38 9.49 7.92 -11.98
N ARG A 39 8.35 7.54 -11.40
CA ARG A 39 7.44 8.44 -10.67
C ARG A 39 8.10 9.26 -9.56
N ALA A 40 9.10 8.72 -8.86
CA ALA A 40 9.81 9.43 -7.80
C ALA A 40 10.66 10.58 -8.35
N ILE A 41 11.31 10.37 -9.51
CA ILE A 41 12.10 11.41 -10.18
C ILE A 41 11.17 12.55 -10.60
N VAL A 42 10.04 12.22 -11.23
CA VAL A 42 9.08 13.21 -11.74
C VAL A 42 8.45 14.00 -10.59
N ALA A 43 8.02 13.32 -9.53
CA ALA A 43 7.46 13.96 -8.34
C ALA A 43 8.50 14.83 -7.62
N GLY A 44 9.74 14.35 -7.49
CA GLY A 44 10.83 15.10 -6.86
C GLY A 44 11.22 16.37 -7.65
N LEU A 45 11.28 16.28 -8.98
CA LEU A 45 11.50 17.45 -9.83
C LEU A 45 10.33 18.44 -9.77
N GLY A 46 9.09 17.94 -9.79
CA GLY A 46 7.90 18.77 -9.61
C GLY A 46 7.92 19.51 -8.27
N ALA A 47 8.23 18.81 -7.17
CA ALA A 47 8.38 19.40 -5.85
C ALA A 47 9.50 20.46 -5.80
N GLY A 48 10.65 20.16 -6.39
CA GLY A 48 11.76 21.11 -6.51
C GLY A 48 11.38 22.35 -7.29
N LEU A 49 10.61 22.22 -8.37
CA LEU A 49 10.09 23.35 -9.16
C LEU A 49 9.05 24.17 -8.39
N MET A 50 8.17 23.54 -7.61
CA MET A 50 7.23 24.28 -6.74
C MET A 50 7.95 25.23 -5.77
N ILE A 51 9.07 24.76 -5.18
CA ILE A 51 9.86 25.55 -4.23
C ILE A 51 10.72 26.60 -4.96
N THR A 52 11.47 26.17 -5.98
CA THR A 52 12.43 27.05 -6.68
C THR A 52 11.74 28.15 -7.48
N LEU A 53 10.51 27.94 -7.96
CA LEU A 53 9.72 28.98 -8.62
C LEU A 53 9.00 29.92 -7.64
N GLY A 54 9.08 29.70 -6.33
CA GLY A 54 8.48 30.57 -5.33
C GLY A 54 6.96 30.40 -5.15
N ILE A 55 6.39 29.28 -5.62
CA ILE A 55 4.97 28.96 -5.42
C ILE A 55 4.71 28.68 -3.94
N ILE A 56 5.61 27.91 -3.32
CA ILE A 56 5.63 27.66 -1.88
C ILE A 56 7.06 27.79 -1.36
N ASN A 57 7.20 28.15 -0.10
CA ASN A 57 8.50 28.16 0.57
C ASN A 57 8.84 26.78 1.16
N GLN A 58 10.09 26.60 1.61
CA GLN A 58 10.55 25.33 2.16
C GLN A 58 9.78 24.89 3.43
N GLN A 59 9.33 25.83 4.26
CA GLN A 59 8.55 25.52 5.46
C GLN A 59 7.15 25.00 5.09
N GLN A 60 6.49 25.63 4.11
CA GLN A 60 5.20 25.18 3.55
C GLN A 60 5.32 23.83 2.86
N ALA A 61 6.42 23.60 2.14
CA ALA A 61 6.71 22.30 1.54
C ALA A 61 6.83 21.20 2.60
N ILE A 62 7.62 21.43 3.66
CA ILE A 62 7.78 20.45 4.74
C ILE A 62 6.45 20.26 5.51
N ALA A 63 5.72 21.34 5.78
CA ALA A 63 4.44 21.28 6.47
C ALA A 63 3.35 20.54 5.67
N GLY A 64 3.42 20.60 4.33
CA GLY A 64 2.51 19.87 3.45
C GLY A 64 2.81 18.37 3.32
N VAL A 65 3.98 17.91 3.80
CA VAL A 65 4.32 16.48 3.78
C VAL A 65 3.68 15.78 4.96
N ASP A 66 2.85 14.79 4.67
CA ASP A 66 2.24 13.94 5.69
C ASP A 66 3.22 12.85 6.16
N PHE A 67 3.90 13.12 7.28
CA PHE A 67 4.81 12.18 7.91
C PHE A 67 4.10 10.97 8.55
N ASN A 68 2.81 11.07 8.86
CA ASN A 68 2.03 9.93 9.34
C ASN A 68 1.90 8.89 8.21
N THR A 69 1.57 9.34 7.01
CA THR A 69 1.53 8.46 5.83
C THR A 69 2.91 7.83 5.55
N LEU A 70 3.97 8.64 5.51
CA LEU A 70 5.32 8.13 5.21
C LEU A 70 5.86 7.18 6.28
N GLY A 71 5.64 7.47 7.56
CA GLY A 71 6.08 6.64 8.67
C GLY A 71 5.32 5.32 8.73
N LEU A 72 4.00 5.35 8.49
CA LEU A 72 3.18 4.15 8.41
C LEU A 72 3.65 3.23 7.28
N LEU A 73 3.81 3.76 6.06
CA LEU A 73 4.28 2.98 4.91
C LEU A 73 5.67 2.39 5.16
N THR A 74 6.60 3.21 5.65
CA THR A 74 7.96 2.76 5.93
C THR A 74 7.99 1.65 6.98
N GLY A 75 7.27 1.83 8.10
CA GLY A 75 7.19 0.84 9.17
C GLY A 75 6.60 -0.48 8.69
N MET A 76 5.51 -0.43 7.93
CA MET A 76 4.88 -1.63 7.37
C MET A 76 5.79 -2.33 6.35
N MET A 77 6.44 -1.59 5.45
CA MET A 77 7.38 -2.16 4.47
C MET A 77 8.55 -2.87 5.17
N VAL A 78 9.10 -2.31 6.25
CA VAL A 78 10.16 -2.97 7.04
C VAL A 78 9.63 -4.25 7.70
N ILE A 79 8.44 -4.21 8.33
CA ILE A 79 7.83 -5.39 8.94
C ILE A 79 7.67 -6.50 7.91
N VAL A 80 7.15 -6.17 6.71
CA VAL A 80 6.93 -7.16 5.65
C VAL A 80 8.25 -7.66 5.06
N ALA A 81 9.23 -6.78 4.86
CA ALA A 81 10.56 -7.14 4.36
C ALA A 81 11.27 -8.17 5.25
N ILE A 82 11.06 -8.11 6.57
CA ILE A 82 11.56 -9.09 7.52
C ILE A 82 10.67 -10.33 7.51
N THR A 83 9.34 -10.15 7.61
CA THR A 83 8.37 -11.24 7.71
C THR A 83 8.42 -12.19 6.52
N ARG A 84 8.66 -11.70 5.29
CA ARG A 84 8.76 -12.55 4.10
C ARG A 84 9.92 -13.56 4.16
N ARG A 85 10.98 -13.30 4.94
CA ARG A 85 12.16 -14.16 5.02
C ARG A 85 11.86 -15.52 5.66
N CYS A 86 10.86 -15.59 6.54
CA CYS A 86 10.47 -16.83 7.21
C CYS A 86 9.59 -17.76 6.35
N GLY A 87 9.18 -17.32 5.15
CA GLY A 87 8.41 -18.13 4.21
C GLY A 87 6.91 -18.26 4.52
N VAL A 88 6.36 -17.42 5.42
CA VAL A 88 4.95 -17.49 5.83
C VAL A 88 3.97 -17.34 4.66
N PHE A 89 4.28 -16.48 3.70
CA PHE A 89 3.41 -16.24 2.54
C PHE A 89 3.36 -17.45 1.61
N GLN A 90 4.51 -18.07 1.35
CA GLN A 90 4.65 -19.31 0.60
C GLN A 90 3.90 -20.45 1.30
N TYR A 91 4.06 -20.56 2.62
CA TYR A 91 3.33 -21.54 3.43
C TYR A 91 1.81 -21.38 3.26
N VAL A 92 1.28 -20.17 3.44
CA VAL A 92 -0.16 -19.91 3.36
C VAL A 92 -0.69 -20.19 1.95
N ALA A 93 0.04 -19.82 0.91
CA ALA A 93 -0.35 -20.06 -0.48
C ALA A 93 -0.38 -21.56 -0.83
N VAL A 94 0.65 -22.33 -0.45
CA VAL A 94 0.68 -23.80 -0.68
C VAL A 94 -0.40 -24.50 0.15
N TRP A 95 -0.56 -24.13 1.42
CA TRP A 95 -1.62 -24.64 2.29
C TRP A 95 -3.01 -24.39 1.68
N SER A 96 -3.22 -23.18 1.17
CA SER A 96 -4.46 -22.75 0.50
C SER A 96 -4.77 -23.59 -0.72
N ALA A 97 -3.77 -23.83 -1.57
CA ALA A 97 -3.94 -24.66 -2.76
C ALA A 97 -4.28 -26.12 -2.43
N LYS A 98 -3.70 -26.67 -1.35
CA LYS A 98 -4.00 -28.02 -0.87
C LYS A 98 -5.38 -28.13 -0.25
N LYS A 99 -5.83 -27.10 0.47
CA LYS A 99 -7.15 -27.07 1.13
C LYS A 99 -8.30 -27.25 0.14
N VAL A 100 -8.11 -26.82 -1.10
CA VAL A 100 -9.07 -26.94 -2.21
C VAL A 100 -8.76 -28.12 -3.14
N GLU A 101 -7.98 -29.09 -2.67
CA GLU A 101 -7.58 -30.30 -3.41
C GLU A 101 -6.93 -30.00 -4.78
N ALA A 102 -6.21 -28.88 -4.86
CA ALA A 102 -5.59 -28.37 -6.06
C ALA A 102 -6.53 -28.24 -7.29
N LYS A 103 -7.84 -28.06 -7.06
CA LYS A 103 -8.81 -27.80 -8.15
C LYS A 103 -8.52 -26.41 -8.74
N PRO A 104 -8.36 -26.24 -10.07
CA PRO A 104 -7.96 -24.97 -10.67
C PRO A 104 -8.79 -23.77 -10.22
N TRP A 105 -10.13 -23.88 -10.30
CA TRP A 105 -11.04 -22.84 -9.83
C TRP A 105 -10.95 -22.62 -8.32
N GLY A 106 -10.86 -23.70 -7.55
CA GLY A 106 -10.73 -23.62 -6.09
C GLY A 106 -9.45 -22.90 -5.66
N ILE A 107 -8.34 -23.13 -6.38
CA ILE A 107 -7.07 -22.43 -6.13
C ILE A 107 -7.23 -20.95 -6.41
N LEU A 108 -7.81 -20.58 -7.55
CA LEU A 108 -8.01 -19.17 -7.90
C LEU A 108 -8.82 -18.47 -6.80
N LEU A 109 -9.93 -19.06 -6.38
CA LEU A 109 -10.75 -18.56 -5.29
C LEU A 109 -9.94 -18.40 -3.99
N MET A 110 -9.24 -19.45 -3.59
CA MET A 110 -8.56 -19.46 -2.30
C MET A 110 -7.36 -18.51 -2.28
N LEU A 111 -6.56 -18.47 -3.34
CA LEU A 111 -5.46 -17.52 -3.48
C LEU A 111 -5.99 -16.08 -3.51
N SER A 112 -7.10 -15.81 -4.19
CA SER A 112 -7.72 -14.47 -4.18
C SER A 112 -8.17 -14.06 -2.77
N VAL A 113 -8.80 -14.97 -2.02
CA VAL A 113 -9.22 -14.70 -0.64
C VAL A 113 -8.01 -14.46 0.26
N VAL A 114 -6.97 -15.29 0.15
CA VAL A 114 -5.71 -15.11 0.89
C VAL A 114 -5.07 -13.77 0.56
N THR A 115 -4.94 -13.45 -0.73
CA THR A 115 -4.40 -12.18 -1.19
C THR A 115 -5.18 -11.01 -0.62
N ALA A 116 -6.50 -11.03 -0.65
CA ALA A 116 -7.30 -9.94 -0.06
C ALA A 116 -7.14 -9.81 1.46
N VAL A 117 -7.09 -10.93 2.19
CA VAL A 117 -6.87 -10.90 3.64
C VAL A 117 -5.47 -10.36 3.98
N LEU A 118 -4.45 -10.78 3.24
CA LEU A 118 -3.09 -10.26 3.41
C LEU A 118 -3.00 -8.78 3.04
N SER A 119 -3.62 -8.36 1.94
CA SER A 119 -3.67 -6.96 1.49
C SER A 119 -4.48 -6.06 2.42
N ALA A 120 -5.43 -6.61 3.19
CA ALA A 120 -6.11 -5.83 4.23
C ALA A 120 -5.16 -5.48 5.39
N LEU A 121 -4.07 -6.22 5.57
CA LEU A 121 -3.10 -6.04 6.66
C LEU A 121 -1.78 -5.44 6.19
N LEU A 122 -1.45 -5.59 4.91
CA LEU A 122 -0.19 -5.23 4.26
C LEU A 122 -0.48 -4.35 3.05
N ASP A 123 0.53 -3.68 2.49
CA ASP A 123 0.32 -2.93 1.25
C ASP A 123 0.07 -3.86 0.04
N ASN A 124 -0.68 -3.33 -0.93
CA ASN A 124 -1.11 -4.07 -2.11
C ASN A 124 0.05 -4.57 -2.98
N VAL A 125 1.03 -3.71 -3.27
CA VAL A 125 2.15 -4.05 -4.16
C VAL A 125 2.96 -5.18 -3.57
N THR A 126 3.32 -5.06 -2.30
CA THR A 126 4.07 -6.10 -1.59
C THR A 126 3.30 -7.41 -1.53
N THR A 127 1.99 -7.37 -1.27
CA THR A 127 1.17 -8.58 -1.22
C THR A 127 1.19 -9.33 -2.56
N VAL A 128 1.01 -8.63 -3.68
CA VAL A 128 1.05 -9.24 -5.02
C VAL A 128 2.45 -9.77 -5.34
N LEU A 129 3.51 -9.01 -5.02
CA LEU A 129 4.89 -9.45 -5.26
C LEU A 129 5.27 -10.70 -4.47
N LEU A 130 4.65 -10.93 -3.31
CA LEU A 130 4.90 -12.11 -2.48
C LEU A 130 4.10 -13.34 -2.93
N ILE A 131 2.85 -13.15 -3.34
CA ILE A 131 1.97 -14.25 -3.76
C ILE A 131 2.26 -14.68 -5.21
N ALA A 132 2.54 -13.74 -6.11
CA ALA A 132 2.70 -14.02 -7.54
C ALA A 132 3.75 -15.10 -7.87
N PRO A 133 4.95 -15.14 -7.26
CA PRO A 133 5.91 -16.23 -7.52
C PRO A 133 5.37 -17.61 -7.15
N VAL A 134 4.59 -17.69 -6.07
CA VAL A 134 3.97 -18.93 -5.61
C VAL A 134 2.82 -19.34 -6.52
N THR A 135 2.04 -18.37 -6.98
CA THR A 135 0.97 -18.58 -7.94
C THR A 135 1.51 -19.08 -9.27
N LEU A 136 2.62 -18.50 -9.75
CA LEU A 136 3.33 -18.98 -10.94
C LEU A 136 3.80 -20.42 -10.77
N LEU A 137 4.41 -20.77 -9.63
CA LEU A 137 4.83 -22.14 -9.33
C LEU A 137 3.64 -23.13 -9.34
N ILE A 138 2.54 -22.78 -8.67
CA ILE A 138 1.35 -23.64 -8.58
C ILE A 138 0.70 -23.82 -9.95
N THR A 139 0.58 -22.75 -10.73
CA THR A 139 -0.06 -22.79 -12.06
C THR A 139 0.80 -23.53 -13.08
N GLU A 140 2.13 -23.41 -13.00
CA GLU A 140 3.08 -24.20 -13.78
C GLU A 140 2.92 -25.70 -13.48
N GLU A 141 2.86 -26.09 -12.21
CA GLU A 141 2.64 -27.49 -11.81
C GLU A 141 1.30 -28.05 -12.29
N LEU A 142 0.25 -27.22 -12.25
CA LEU A 142 -1.08 -27.56 -12.76
C LEU A 142 -1.17 -27.53 -14.27
N LYS A 143 -0.16 -27.01 -14.97
CA LYS A 143 -0.16 -26.79 -16.42
C LYS A 143 -1.36 -25.97 -16.89
N VAL A 144 -1.72 -24.94 -16.13
CA VAL A 144 -2.78 -23.99 -16.47
C VAL A 144 -2.18 -22.63 -16.79
N ASN A 145 -2.92 -21.79 -17.52
CA ASN A 145 -2.48 -20.42 -17.78
C ASN A 145 -2.46 -19.62 -16.45
N PRO A 146 -1.34 -19.00 -16.05
CA PRO A 146 -1.27 -18.20 -14.83
C PRO A 146 -2.07 -16.89 -14.90
N TYR A 147 -2.36 -16.40 -16.09
CA TYR A 147 -2.96 -15.07 -16.28
C TYR A 147 -4.25 -14.83 -15.47
N PRO A 148 -5.26 -15.73 -15.46
CA PRO A 148 -6.48 -15.51 -14.67
C PRO A 148 -6.22 -15.48 -13.16
N TYR A 149 -5.20 -16.19 -12.67
CA TYR A 149 -4.84 -16.22 -11.26
C TYR A 149 -4.20 -14.91 -10.83
N LEU A 150 -3.18 -14.47 -11.56
CA LEU A 150 -2.52 -13.19 -11.31
C LEU A 150 -3.49 -12.01 -11.45
N PHE A 151 -4.36 -12.05 -12.47
CA PHE A 151 -5.40 -11.05 -12.65
C PHE A 151 -6.36 -11.01 -11.44
N SER A 152 -6.83 -12.17 -11.00
CA SER A 152 -7.69 -12.26 -9.82
C SER A 152 -6.99 -11.76 -8.56
N GLU A 153 -5.70 -12.05 -8.39
CA GLU A 153 -4.90 -11.57 -7.26
C GLU A 153 -4.71 -10.07 -7.25
N ILE A 154 -4.49 -9.44 -8.42
CA ILE A 154 -4.41 -7.97 -8.53
C ILE A 154 -5.72 -7.33 -8.04
N PHE A 155 -6.87 -7.81 -8.53
CA PHE A 155 -8.17 -7.29 -8.10
C PHE A 155 -8.43 -7.59 -6.62
N ALA A 156 -8.17 -8.81 -6.18
CA ALA A 156 -8.32 -9.23 -4.80
C ALA A 156 -7.48 -8.38 -3.83
N SER A 157 -6.23 -8.07 -4.21
CA SER A 157 -5.34 -7.23 -3.42
C SER A 157 -5.92 -5.83 -3.26
N ASN A 158 -6.34 -5.18 -4.34
CA ASN A 158 -6.97 -3.86 -4.28
C ASN A 158 -8.27 -3.87 -3.44
N ILE A 159 -9.13 -4.88 -3.65
CA ILE A 159 -10.40 -5.02 -2.91
C ILE A 159 -10.14 -5.25 -1.42
N GLY A 160 -9.18 -6.11 -1.09
CA GLY A 160 -8.77 -6.39 0.28
C GLY A 160 -8.14 -5.19 0.97
N GLY A 161 -7.21 -4.50 0.30
CA GLY A 161 -6.56 -3.30 0.82
C GLY A 161 -7.53 -2.14 1.04
N ALA A 162 -8.58 -2.04 0.23
CA ALA A 162 -9.65 -1.07 0.44
C ALA A 162 -10.44 -1.28 1.74
N ALA A 163 -10.39 -2.47 2.36
CA ALA A 163 -11.12 -2.74 3.61
C ALA A 163 -10.54 -2.00 4.81
N THR A 164 -9.27 -1.59 4.77
CA THR A 164 -8.57 -1.00 5.92
C THR A 164 -7.86 0.28 5.55
N LEU A 165 -7.58 1.09 6.58
CA LEU A 165 -6.85 2.34 6.42
C LEU A 165 -5.42 2.14 5.87
N ILE A 166 -4.83 0.97 6.09
CA ILE A 166 -3.39 0.71 5.87
C ILE A 166 -3.13 0.05 4.50
N GLY A 167 -4.11 -0.64 3.92
CA GLY A 167 -3.90 -1.49 2.75
C GLY A 167 -3.41 -0.74 1.50
N ASP A 168 -3.67 0.57 1.40
CA ASP A 168 -3.21 1.39 0.28
C ASP A 168 -2.90 2.84 0.70
N PRO A 169 -1.87 3.50 0.12
CA PRO A 169 -1.55 4.89 0.45
C PRO A 169 -2.69 5.90 0.28
N PRO A 170 -3.57 5.82 -0.75
CA PRO A 170 -4.74 6.70 -0.87
C PRO A 170 -5.68 6.61 0.34
N ASN A 171 -5.86 5.42 0.92
CA ASN A 171 -6.70 5.26 2.13
C ASN A 171 -6.07 6.01 3.30
N ILE A 172 -4.75 5.89 3.47
CA ILE A 172 -4.01 6.60 4.51
C ILE A 172 -4.13 8.12 4.30
N MET A 173 -3.95 8.61 3.08
CA MET A 173 -4.09 10.03 2.75
C MET A 173 -5.49 10.55 3.08
N ILE A 174 -6.54 9.81 2.75
CA ILE A 174 -7.92 10.18 3.10
C ILE A 174 -8.07 10.22 4.61
N GLY A 175 -7.69 9.15 5.32
CA GLY A 175 -7.86 9.07 6.77
C GLY A 175 -7.06 10.13 7.52
N SER A 176 -5.85 10.45 7.08
CA SER A 176 -5.03 11.53 7.66
C SER A 176 -5.64 12.92 7.39
N ALA A 177 -6.14 13.17 6.17
CA ALA A 177 -6.72 14.47 5.81
C ALA A 177 -8.03 14.79 6.55
N VAL A 178 -8.87 13.78 6.82
CA VAL A 178 -10.15 13.96 7.52
C VAL A 178 -10.14 13.47 8.98
N GLY A 179 -9.03 12.94 9.46
CA GLY A 179 -8.87 12.44 10.84
C GLY A 179 -9.65 11.15 11.13
N LEU A 180 -9.85 10.27 10.14
CA LEU A 180 -10.50 8.97 10.36
C LEU A 180 -9.59 8.01 11.10
N SER A 181 -10.11 7.34 12.12
CA SER A 181 -9.39 6.26 12.78
C SER A 181 -9.37 4.98 11.93
N PHE A 182 -8.48 4.06 12.26
CA PHE A 182 -8.46 2.71 11.67
C PHE A 182 -9.83 2.02 11.80
N ASN A 183 -10.50 2.19 12.94
CA ASN A 183 -11.80 1.58 13.20
C ASN A 183 -12.91 2.22 12.36
N ASP A 184 -12.88 3.54 12.15
CA ASP A 184 -13.87 4.20 11.30
C ASP A 184 -13.77 3.67 9.87
N PHE A 185 -12.54 3.59 9.34
CA PHE A 185 -12.33 3.05 8.00
C PHE A 185 -12.77 1.58 7.90
N LEU A 186 -12.37 0.75 8.87
CA LEU A 186 -12.70 -0.67 8.92
C LEU A 186 -14.22 -0.91 8.99
N LEU A 187 -14.93 -0.21 9.86
CA LEU A 187 -16.37 -0.41 10.05
C LEU A 187 -17.20 0.02 8.84
N ASN A 188 -16.72 1.00 8.06
CA ASN A 188 -17.40 1.47 6.86
C ASN A 188 -17.03 0.65 5.62
N MET A 189 -15.76 0.30 5.43
CA MET A 189 -15.27 -0.35 4.21
C MET A 189 -15.26 -1.88 4.28
N ALA A 190 -14.93 -2.48 5.43
CA ALA A 190 -14.84 -3.93 5.54
C ALA A 190 -16.15 -4.69 5.27
N PRO A 191 -17.36 -4.17 5.58
CA PRO A 191 -18.60 -4.88 5.23
C PRO A 191 -18.87 -4.97 3.73
N ILE A 192 -18.50 -3.93 2.95
CA ILE A 192 -18.75 -3.88 1.51
C ILE A 192 -17.70 -4.66 0.72
N THR A 193 -16.46 -4.76 1.23
CA THR A 193 -15.36 -5.48 0.58
C THR A 193 -15.69 -6.93 0.21
N PRO A 194 -16.25 -7.80 1.09
CA PRO A 194 -16.65 -9.15 0.73
C PRO A 194 -17.70 -9.22 -0.38
N VAL A 195 -18.62 -8.25 -0.42
CA VAL A 195 -19.64 -8.17 -1.48
C VAL A 195 -18.97 -7.89 -2.82
N ILE A 196 -18.06 -6.90 -2.87
CA ILE A 196 -17.28 -6.57 -4.08
C ILE A 196 -16.41 -7.76 -4.50
N MET A 197 -15.80 -8.46 -3.54
CA MET A 197 -15.01 -9.67 -3.81
C MET A 197 -15.87 -10.76 -4.46
N VAL A 198 -17.05 -11.05 -3.90
CA VAL A 198 -17.96 -12.05 -4.48
C VAL A 198 -18.37 -11.66 -5.90
N VAL A 199 -18.76 -10.40 -6.12
CA VAL A 199 -19.14 -9.90 -7.45
C VAL A 199 -17.97 -10.06 -8.44
N THR A 200 -16.76 -9.65 -8.04
CA THR A 200 -15.55 -9.78 -8.86
C THR A 200 -15.25 -11.23 -9.21
N LEU A 201 -15.27 -12.13 -8.22
CA LEU A 201 -15.03 -13.56 -8.44
C LEU A 201 -16.11 -14.21 -9.31
N LEU A 202 -17.38 -13.77 -9.21
CA LEU A 202 -18.43 -14.22 -10.12
C LEU A 202 -18.14 -13.82 -11.56
N VAL A 203 -17.73 -12.56 -11.80
CA VAL A 203 -17.33 -12.12 -13.14
C VAL A 203 -16.16 -12.96 -13.67
N ILE A 204 -15.11 -13.14 -12.85
CA ILE A 204 -13.95 -13.96 -13.19
C ILE A 204 -14.35 -15.41 -13.49
N TYR A 205 -15.33 -15.96 -12.77
CA TYR A 205 -15.87 -17.30 -13.03
C TYR A 205 -16.48 -17.42 -14.44
N PHE A 206 -17.28 -16.43 -14.85
CA PHE A 206 -17.92 -16.43 -16.16
C PHE A 206 -16.93 -16.18 -17.30
N VAL A 207 -15.89 -15.38 -17.08
CA VAL A 207 -14.86 -15.09 -18.09
C VAL A 207 -13.86 -16.24 -18.24
N TRP A 208 -13.30 -16.75 -17.14
CA TRP A 208 -12.23 -17.76 -17.17
C TRP A 208 -12.56 -19.05 -16.42
N GLY A 209 -13.29 -18.97 -15.30
CA GLY A 209 -13.47 -20.09 -14.36
C GLY A 209 -14.02 -21.37 -14.99
N ARG A 210 -14.90 -21.27 -15.99
CA ARG A 210 -15.47 -22.42 -16.72
C ARG A 210 -14.47 -23.18 -17.59
N SER A 211 -13.36 -22.55 -17.97
CA SER A 211 -12.34 -23.12 -18.85
C SER A 211 -11.11 -23.65 -18.10
N LEU A 212 -11.06 -23.48 -16.78
CA LEU A 212 -9.95 -23.89 -15.95
C LEU A 212 -10.04 -25.39 -15.62
N GLU A 213 -9.39 -26.20 -16.45
CA GLU A 213 -9.28 -27.64 -16.26
C GLU A 213 -7.81 -28.07 -16.11
N THR A 214 -7.60 -29.16 -15.39
CA THR A 214 -6.27 -29.77 -15.23
C THR A 214 -6.41 -31.28 -15.04
N SER A 215 -5.33 -32.01 -15.31
CA SER A 215 -5.27 -33.46 -15.08
C SER A 215 -5.12 -33.80 -13.60
N ASP A 216 -5.68 -34.93 -13.15
CA ASP A 216 -5.50 -35.39 -11.77
C ASP A 216 -4.04 -35.65 -11.40
N LYS A 217 -3.21 -36.07 -12.37
CA LYS A 217 -1.75 -36.21 -12.17
C LYS A 217 -1.09 -34.87 -11.80
N ALA A 218 -1.55 -33.77 -12.40
CA ALA A 218 -1.03 -32.44 -12.10
C ALA A 218 -1.49 -31.95 -10.73
N ARG A 219 -2.74 -32.22 -10.37
CA ARG A 219 -3.27 -31.96 -9.02
C ARG A 219 -2.46 -32.71 -7.96
N GLN A 220 -2.15 -33.98 -8.19
CA GLN A 220 -1.34 -34.79 -7.28
C GLN A 220 0.07 -34.24 -7.07
N ARG A 221 0.68 -33.60 -8.08
CA ARG A 221 2.00 -32.94 -7.90
C ARG A 221 1.92 -31.79 -6.93
N VAL A 222 0.94 -30.88 -7.08
CA VAL A 222 0.72 -29.79 -6.11
C VAL A 222 0.38 -30.34 -4.72
N MET A 223 -0.43 -31.40 -4.65
CA MET A 223 -0.77 -32.04 -3.37
C MET A 223 0.43 -32.70 -2.69
N SER A 224 1.47 -33.07 -3.45
CA SER A 224 2.70 -33.66 -2.91
C SER A 224 3.62 -32.63 -2.25
N PHE A 225 3.40 -31.33 -2.52
CA PHE A 225 4.12 -30.27 -1.84
C PHE A 225 3.88 -30.32 -0.34
N ARG A 226 4.96 -30.17 0.42
CA ARG A 226 4.94 -30.04 1.87
C ARG A 226 4.98 -28.56 2.19
N GLU A 227 3.84 -28.01 2.58
CA GLU A 227 3.73 -26.61 2.98
C GLU A 227 4.72 -26.24 4.09
N ARG A 228 5.02 -27.17 5.01
CA ARG A 228 5.98 -26.97 6.10
C ARG A 228 7.40 -26.68 5.61
N ASP A 229 7.76 -27.19 4.44
CA ASP A 229 9.10 -26.99 3.86
C ASP A 229 9.26 -25.54 3.35
N ALA A 230 8.14 -24.80 3.21
CA ALA A 230 8.18 -23.38 2.90
C ALA A 230 8.61 -22.51 4.09
N ILE A 231 8.43 -22.97 5.34
CA ILE A 231 8.88 -22.22 6.52
C ILE A 231 10.37 -22.47 6.72
N THR A 232 11.17 -21.44 6.47
CA THR A 232 12.63 -21.47 6.60
C THR A 232 13.10 -21.16 8.01
N ASP A 233 12.39 -20.27 8.72
CA ASP A 233 12.74 -19.84 10.07
C ASP A 233 11.51 -19.74 10.98
N VAL A 234 11.38 -20.69 11.90
CA VAL A 234 10.26 -20.76 12.85
C VAL A 234 10.37 -19.71 13.96
N ARG A 235 11.59 -19.30 14.34
CA ARG A 235 11.78 -18.25 15.35
C ARG A 235 11.30 -16.92 14.77
N LEU A 236 11.77 -16.58 13.57
CA LEU A 236 11.38 -15.36 12.88
C LEU A 236 9.89 -15.34 12.55
N LEU A 237 9.31 -16.49 12.16
CA LEU A 237 7.86 -16.61 11.97
C LEU A 237 7.09 -16.21 13.24
N LYS A 238 7.45 -16.76 14.40
CA LYS A 238 6.78 -16.44 15.67
C LYS A 238 6.94 -14.97 16.05
N GLN A 239 8.15 -14.43 15.90
CA GLN A 239 8.43 -13.02 16.17
C GLN A 239 7.61 -12.10 15.26
N SER A 240 7.63 -12.36 13.95
CA SER A 240 6.91 -11.58 12.94
C SER A 240 5.40 -11.61 13.16
N MET A 241 4.81 -12.79 13.37
CA MET A 241 3.38 -12.91 13.62
C MET A 241 2.96 -12.27 14.95
N SER A 242 3.80 -12.34 15.98
CA SER A 242 3.54 -11.69 17.26
C SER A 242 3.56 -10.17 17.11
N VAL A 243 4.58 -9.61 16.45
CA VAL A 243 4.68 -8.17 16.22
C VAL A 243 3.55 -7.67 15.33
N LEU A 244 3.23 -8.36 14.24
CA LEU A 244 2.12 -7.98 13.36
C LEU A 244 0.79 -7.96 14.13
N THR A 245 0.55 -8.94 15.00
CA THR A 245 -0.63 -8.97 15.87
C THR A 245 -0.65 -7.78 16.82
N LEU A 246 0.49 -7.46 17.46
CA LEU A 246 0.60 -6.29 18.35
C LEU A 246 0.38 -4.98 17.61
N VAL A 247 0.88 -4.86 16.37
CA VAL A 247 0.67 -3.68 15.52
C VAL A 247 -0.80 -3.52 15.15
N ILE A 248 -1.49 -4.60 14.75
CA ILE A 248 -2.94 -4.58 14.48
C ILE A 248 -3.72 -4.16 15.73
N ILE A 249 -3.40 -4.74 16.89
CA ILE A 249 -4.00 -4.34 18.18
C ILE A 249 -3.73 -2.84 18.43
N GLY A 250 -2.49 -2.40 18.20
CA GLY A 250 -2.09 -1.00 18.31
C GLY A 250 -2.98 -0.08 17.46
N PHE A 251 -3.25 -0.45 16.20
CA PHE A 251 -4.12 0.33 15.31
C PHE A 251 -5.56 0.41 15.82
N VAL A 252 -6.11 -0.70 16.34
CA VAL A 252 -7.46 -0.73 16.92
C VAL A 252 -7.58 0.20 18.13
N PHE A 253 -6.53 0.30 18.95
CA PHE A 253 -6.48 1.17 20.14
C PHE A 253 -5.80 2.52 19.91
N ALA A 254 -5.42 2.87 18.67
CA ALA A 254 -4.66 4.07 18.34
C ALA A 254 -5.38 5.35 18.77
N HIS A 255 -6.66 5.46 18.41
CA HIS A 255 -7.46 6.65 18.66
C HIS A 255 -7.67 6.94 20.16
N PRO A 256 -8.09 5.98 21.01
CA PRO A 256 -8.15 6.19 22.47
C PRO A 256 -6.81 6.54 23.13
N LEU A 257 -5.70 6.12 22.54
CA LEU A 257 -4.35 6.37 23.07
C LEU A 257 -3.71 7.65 22.51
N HIS A 258 -4.42 8.39 21.63
CA HIS A 258 -3.88 9.55 20.92
C HIS A 258 -2.57 9.23 20.19
N LEU A 259 -2.47 8.02 19.63
CA LEU A 259 -1.32 7.59 18.84
C LEU A 259 -1.66 7.63 17.36
N GLU A 260 -0.73 8.18 16.58
CA GLU A 260 -0.81 8.15 15.14
C GLU A 260 -0.42 6.76 14.59
N PRO A 261 -1.04 6.28 13.49
CA PRO A 261 -0.68 5.03 12.85
C PRO A 261 0.82 4.86 12.56
N ALA A 262 1.50 5.92 12.11
CA ALA A 262 2.96 5.90 11.90
C ALA A 262 3.74 5.47 13.14
N THR A 263 3.37 5.96 14.32
CA THR A 263 4.07 5.66 15.56
C THR A 263 3.97 4.17 15.89
N ILE A 264 2.78 3.58 15.71
CA ILE A 264 2.54 2.15 15.95
C ILE A 264 3.34 1.30 14.97
N ALA A 265 3.31 1.64 13.69
CA ALA A 265 4.01 0.89 12.64
C ALA A 265 5.53 0.98 12.80
N MET A 266 6.08 2.17 13.03
CA MET A 266 7.52 2.38 13.21
C MET A 266 8.03 1.71 14.50
N PHE A 267 7.25 1.77 15.58
CA PHE A 267 7.59 1.05 16.82
C PHE A 267 7.56 -0.46 16.62
N GLY A 268 6.56 -0.99 15.91
CA GLY A 268 6.49 -2.39 15.52
C GLY A 268 7.68 -2.83 14.67
N ALA A 269 8.06 -2.02 13.67
CA ALA A 269 9.23 -2.27 12.83
C ALA A 269 10.53 -2.29 13.65
N GLY A 270 10.72 -1.32 14.54
CA GLY A 270 11.87 -1.28 15.45
C GLY A 270 11.91 -2.47 16.40
N LEU A 271 10.76 -2.88 16.95
CA LEU A 271 10.64 -4.06 17.79
C LEU A 271 10.97 -5.34 17.03
N LEU A 272 10.48 -5.51 15.80
CA LEU A 272 10.79 -6.69 15.00
C LEU A 272 12.26 -6.75 14.59
N LEU A 273 12.85 -5.61 14.21
CA LEU A 273 14.29 -5.50 13.96
C LEU A 273 15.10 -5.91 15.19
N LEU A 274 14.74 -5.38 16.37
CA LEU A 274 15.40 -5.75 17.62
C LEU A 274 15.28 -7.27 17.88
N LEU A 275 14.07 -7.82 17.80
CA LEU A 275 13.81 -9.24 18.08
C LEU A 275 14.54 -10.19 17.11
N ASN A 276 14.58 -9.84 15.83
CA ASN A 276 15.29 -10.61 14.81
C ASN A 276 16.80 -10.64 15.10
N ASN A 277 17.35 -9.52 15.56
CA ASN A 277 18.77 -9.32 15.79
C ASN A 277 19.23 -9.63 17.22
N LEU A 278 18.33 -10.14 18.08
CA LEU A 278 18.68 -10.50 19.45
C LEU A 278 19.65 -11.68 19.48
N GLY A 279 20.87 -11.42 19.97
CA GLY A 279 21.92 -12.41 20.14
C GLY A 279 22.94 -12.46 19.01
N GLU A 280 22.78 -11.65 17.97
CA GLU A 280 23.74 -11.48 16.87
C GLU A 280 24.80 -10.43 17.23
N ASP A 281 26.00 -10.53 16.65
CA ASP A 281 27.08 -9.57 16.84
C ASP A 281 26.79 -8.26 16.08
N ALA A 282 27.39 -7.14 16.50
CA ALA A 282 27.05 -5.80 15.98
C ALA A 282 27.25 -5.63 14.45
N GLU A 283 28.18 -6.39 13.85
CA GLU A 283 28.42 -6.39 12.40
C GLU A 283 27.25 -7.06 11.66
N ASP A 284 26.87 -8.26 12.09
CA ASP A 284 25.71 -8.99 11.55
C ASP A 284 24.42 -8.19 11.72
N GLN A 285 24.22 -7.54 12.88
CA GLN A 285 23.07 -6.66 13.11
C GLN A 285 22.99 -5.52 12.09
N THR A 286 24.14 -4.92 11.76
CA THR A 286 24.22 -3.81 10.82
C THR A 286 23.90 -4.28 9.40
N GLU A 287 24.43 -5.45 9.01
CA GLU A 287 24.13 -6.05 7.71
C GLU A 287 22.64 -6.39 7.58
N ASP A 288 22.05 -7.00 8.62
CA ASP A 288 20.65 -7.42 8.59
C ASP A 288 19.66 -6.25 8.55
N VAL A 289 19.96 -5.20 9.30
CA VAL A 289 19.21 -3.93 9.25
C VAL A 289 19.34 -3.29 7.87
N HIS A 290 20.55 -3.24 7.30
CA HIS A 290 20.77 -2.71 5.95
C HIS A 290 19.97 -3.49 4.91
N ASN A 291 20.01 -4.83 4.95
CA ASN A 291 19.24 -5.70 4.07
C ASN A 291 17.73 -5.47 4.23
N SER A 292 17.24 -5.22 5.46
CA SER A 292 15.84 -4.92 5.70
C SER A 292 15.43 -3.59 5.08
N PHE A 293 16.25 -2.54 5.27
CA PHE A 293 16.00 -1.22 4.68
C PHE A 293 16.17 -1.20 3.16
N ALA A 294 17.04 -2.02 2.59
CA ALA A 294 17.20 -2.15 1.14
C ALA A 294 15.95 -2.73 0.46
N ASN A 295 15.13 -3.49 1.19
CA ASN A 295 13.87 -4.05 0.69
C ASN A 295 12.67 -3.10 0.85
N VAL A 296 12.85 -1.93 1.47
CA VAL A 296 11.82 -0.89 1.52
C VAL A 296 11.68 -0.25 0.14
N GLU A 297 10.45 0.05 -0.28
CA GLU A 297 10.20 0.71 -1.56
C GLU A 297 10.49 2.21 -1.51
N TRP A 298 11.77 2.59 -1.45
CA TRP A 298 12.17 4.00 -1.39
C TRP A 298 11.63 4.84 -2.55
N VAL A 299 11.48 4.24 -3.73
CA VAL A 299 10.84 4.91 -4.88
C VAL A 299 9.42 5.37 -4.52
N THR A 300 8.65 4.55 -3.81
CA THR A 300 7.29 4.87 -3.37
C THR A 300 7.33 5.98 -2.32
N ILE A 301 8.24 5.92 -1.34
CA ILE A 301 8.41 6.96 -0.30
C ILE A 301 8.77 8.32 -0.91
N PHE A 302 9.79 8.39 -1.77
CA PHE A 302 10.19 9.65 -2.42
C PHE A 302 9.14 10.17 -3.39
N PHE A 303 8.38 9.27 -4.03
CA PHE A 303 7.21 9.64 -4.82
C PHE A 303 6.16 10.36 -3.97
N PHE A 304 5.78 9.83 -2.80
CA PHE A 304 4.82 10.47 -1.91
C PHE A 304 5.32 11.80 -1.35
N VAL A 305 6.58 11.89 -0.94
CA VAL A 305 7.19 13.17 -0.52
C VAL A 305 7.04 14.23 -1.61
N GLY A 306 7.41 13.89 -2.85
CA GLY A 306 7.30 14.82 -3.97
C GLY A 306 5.84 15.18 -4.29
N LEU A 307 4.95 14.20 -4.28
CA LEU A 307 3.52 14.39 -4.53
C LEU A 307 2.88 15.31 -3.49
N PHE A 308 3.17 15.11 -2.19
CA PHE A 308 2.65 15.98 -1.13
C PHE A 308 3.10 17.43 -1.28
N ILE A 309 4.36 17.66 -1.64
CA ILE A 309 4.87 19.02 -1.89
C ILE A 309 4.18 19.64 -3.12
N VAL A 310 3.99 18.87 -4.19
CA VAL A 310 3.28 19.31 -5.39
C VAL A 310 1.81 19.64 -5.08
N VAL A 311 1.13 18.82 -4.26
CA VAL A 311 -0.25 19.06 -3.82
C VAL A 311 -0.33 20.29 -2.90
N SER A 312 0.60 20.45 -1.96
CA SER A 312 0.70 21.65 -1.12
C SER A 312 0.89 22.91 -1.97
N GLY A 313 1.66 22.83 -3.06
CA GLY A 313 1.85 23.92 -4.02
C GLY A 313 0.55 24.40 -4.66
N ILE A 314 -0.30 23.49 -5.14
CA ILE A 314 -1.60 23.85 -5.75
C ILE A 314 -2.64 24.31 -4.72
N GLU A 315 -2.58 23.78 -3.50
CA GLU A 315 -3.46 24.17 -2.40
C GLU A 315 -3.20 25.62 -2.00
N HIS A 316 -1.93 25.98 -1.77
CA HIS A 316 -1.52 27.36 -1.44
C HIS A 316 -1.78 28.34 -2.60
N ALA A 317 -1.76 27.87 -3.84
CA ALA A 317 -2.10 28.68 -5.00
C ALA A 317 -3.61 28.89 -5.19
N GLY A 318 -4.46 28.22 -4.40
CA GLY A 318 -5.92 28.42 -4.39
C GLY A 318 -6.70 27.57 -5.39
N LEU A 319 -6.05 26.65 -6.13
CA LEU A 319 -6.74 25.83 -7.13
C LEU A 319 -7.82 24.93 -6.51
N LEU A 320 -7.51 24.29 -5.38
CA LEU A 320 -8.44 23.39 -4.71
C LEU A 320 -9.68 24.12 -4.19
N GLN A 321 -9.50 25.33 -3.65
CA GLN A 321 -10.60 26.19 -3.20
C GLN A 321 -11.50 26.58 -4.37
N MET A 322 -10.92 27.02 -5.49
CA MET A 322 -11.68 27.40 -6.69
C MET A 322 -12.51 26.24 -7.25
N LEU A 323 -11.94 25.03 -7.26
CA LEU A 323 -12.68 23.84 -7.68
C LEU A 323 -13.80 23.50 -6.70
N GLY A 324 -13.55 23.58 -5.40
CA GLY A 324 -14.54 23.36 -4.36
C GLY A 324 -15.74 24.32 -4.48
N ASP A 325 -15.48 25.62 -4.61
CA ASP A 325 -16.51 26.64 -4.75
C ASP A 325 -17.37 26.40 -6.01
N LYS A 326 -16.74 25.98 -7.11
CA LYS A 326 -17.44 25.66 -8.36
C LYS A 326 -18.31 24.41 -8.24
N VAL A 327 -17.86 23.39 -7.49
CA VAL A 327 -18.70 22.22 -7.21
C VAL A 327 -19.93 22.63 -6.40
N ILE A 328 -19.77 23.47 -5.37
CA ILE A 328 -20.88 23.98 -4.56
C ILE A 328 -21.87 24.80 -5.41
N GLU A 329 -21.37 25.64 -6.31
CA GLU A 329 -22.20 26.39 -7.25
C GLU A 329 -23.00 25.45 -8.17
N MET A 330 -22.36 24.39 -8.68
CA MET A 330 -23.02 23.40 -9.55
C MET A 330 -24.04 22.53 -8.80
N THR A 331 -23.85 22.25 -7.51
CA THR A 331 -24.81 21.50 -6.68
C THR A 331 -25.90 22.39 -6.09
N GLY A 332 -25.86 23.72 -6.34
CA GLY A 332 -26.83 24.66 -5.78
C GLY A 332 -26.69 24.86 -4.27
N GLY A 333 -25.55 24.50 -3.68
CA GLY A 333 -25.30 24.58 -2.25
C GLY A 333 -25.90 23.45 -1.42
N ASP A 334 -26.45 22.40 -2.05
CA ASP A 334 -26.88 21.21 -1.33
C ASP A 334 -25.67 20.36 -0.92
N MET A 335 -25.48 20.19 0.38
CA MET A 335 -24.41 19.37 0.98
C MET A 335 -24.90 17.97 1.36
N THR A 336 -26.10 17.59 0.92
CA THR A 336 -26.65 16.23 1.03
C THR A 336 -26.67 15.52 -0.32
#